data_AF-A0AAV6NT10-F1
#
_entry.id   AF-A0AAV6NT10-F1
#
_cell.length_a   1.000
_cell.length_b   1.000
_cell.length_c   1.000
_cell.angle_alpha   90.00
_cell.angle_beta   90.00
_cell.angle_gamma   90.00
#
_symmetry.space_group_name_H-M   'P 1'
#
loop_
_entity.id
_entity.type
_entity.pdbx_description
1 polymer ?
#
loop_
_entity_poly.entity_id
_entity_poly.type
_entity_poly.pdbx_seq_one_letter_code
_entity_poly.pdbx_strand_id
1 'polypeptide(L)'
;MSQTTVLKVAMSCQGCVGAVKRVLGKLEGVETFDIDIDAQKVTVKGNVSRDVVFQTVSKTGKKTAYWEDDAPAASAQTVAAD
;
A
#
# COMPACT_ATOMS: atom_id res chain seq x y z
N MET A 1 3.58 -17.25 -5.58
CA MET A 1 3.16 -16.09 -6.41
C MET A 1 3.23 -14.88 -5.50
N SER A 2 4.21 -14.00 -5.64
CA SER A 2 4.25 -12.77 -4.85
C SER A 2 3.31 -11.73 -5.48
N GLN A 3 2.46 -11.12 -4.66
CA GLN A 3 1.58 -10.02 -5.02
C GLN A 3 2.30 -8.71 -4.70
N THR A 4 2.17 -7.73 -5.60
CA THR A 4 2.58 -6.35 -5.33
C THR A 4 1.31 -5.57 -5.03
N THR A 5 1.29 -4.84 -3.92
CA THR A 5 0.19 -3.94 -3.55
C THR A 5 0.73 -2.54 -3.36
N VAL A 6 0.16 -1.58 -4.09
CA VAL A 6 0.51 -0.16 -3.95
C VAL A 6 -0.61 0.60 -3.24
N LEU A 7 -0.25 1.28 -2.15
CA LEU A 7 -1.15 2.06 -1.31
C LEU A 7 -0.73 3.52 -1.26
N LYS A 8 -1.71 4.42 -1.33
CA LYS A 8 -1.55 5.84 -1.02
C LYS A 8 -1.79 6.04 0.47
N VAL A 9 -0.83 6.61 1.20
CA VAL A 9 -0.95 6.82 2.65
C VAL A 9 -0.58 8.24 3.00
N ALA A 10 -1.48 8.93 3.71
CA ALA A 10 -1.21 10.28 4.20
C ALA A 10 -0.07 10.25 5.25
N MET A 11 1.13 10.60 4.81
CA MET A 11 2.34 10.71 5.62
C MET A 11 2.85 12.14 5.53
N SER A 12 2.99 12.81 6.69
CA SER A 12 3.43 14.21 6.79
C SER A 12 4.73 14.38 7.57
N CYS A 13 5.28 13.31 8.15
CA CYS A 13 6.53 13.34 8.90
C CYS A 13 7.20 11.96 8.92
N GLN A 14 8.49 11.92 9.28
CA GLN A 14 9.23 10.66 9.46
C GLN A 14 8.60 9.74 10.51
N GLY A 15 7.94 10.29 11.54
CA GLY A 15 7.17 9.50 12.51
C GLY A 15 6.03 8.72 11.86
N CYS A 16 5.36 9.29 10.85
CA CYS A 16 4.33 8.60 10.10
C CYS A 16 4.90 7.44 9.29
N VAL A 17 6.04 7.66 8.62
CA VAL A 17 6.76 6.63 7.89
C VAL A 17 7.18 5.49 8.82
N GLY A 18 7.73 5.81 9.99
CA GLY A 18 8.11 4.83 11.01
C GLY A 18 6.93 3.98 11.49
N ALA A 19 5.76 4.57 11.68
CA ALA A 19 4.54 3.84 12.08
C ALA A 19 4.10 2.84 11.00
N VAL A 20 4.09 3.26 9.73
CA VAL A 20 3.73 2.38 8.59
C VAL A 20 4.76 1.25 8.44
N LYS A 21 6.06 1.58 8.49
CA LYS A 21 7.14 0.59 8.44
C LYS A 21 7.05 -0.43 9.57
N ARG A 22 6.66 -0.01 10.78
CA ARG A 22 6.52 -0.89 11.94
C ARG A 22 5.37 -1.87 11.80
N VAL A 23 4.24 -1.47 11.20
CA VAL A 23 3.11 -2.41 10.98
C VAL A 23 3.37 -3.34 9.80
N LEU A 24 3.99 -2.86 8.72
CA LEU A 24 4.35 -3.68 7.57
C LEU A 24 5.45 -4.69 7.88
N GLY A 25 6.46 -4.31 8.66
CA GLY A 25 7.53 -5.22 9.09
C GLY A 25 7.07 -6.30 10.08
N LYS A 26 5.88 -6.15 10.68
CA LYS A 26 5.23 -7.18 11.51
C LYS A 26 4.23 -8.03 10.73
N LEU A 27 3.95 -7.67 9.48
CA LEU A 27 2.96 -8.36 8.67
C LEU A 27 3.59 -9.60 8.06
N GLU A 28 3.06 -10.77 8.40
CA GLU A 28 3.52 -12.03 7.82
C GLU A 28 3.20 -12.10 6.32
N GLY A 29 4.14 -12.63 5.54
CA GLY A 29 4.01 -12.74 4.09
C GLY A 29 4.52 -11.52 3.32
N VAL A 30 4.93 -10.42 3.99
CA VAL A 30 5.65 -9.32 3.32
C VAL A 30 7.11 -9.74 3.08
N GLU A 31 7.53 -9.72 1.82
CA GLU A 31 8.92 -10.00 1.44
C GLU A 31 9.72 -8.70 1.39
N THR A 32 9.19 -7.68 0.72
CA THR A 32 9.82 -6.37 0.60
C THR A 32 8.78 -5.26 0.61
N PHE A 33 9.17 -4.06 1.05
CA PHE A 33 8.30 -2.88 0.99
C PHE A 33 9.14 -1.62 0.77
N ASP A 34 8.56 -0.66 0.07
CA ASP A 34 9.15 0.63 -0.27
C ASP A 34 8.17 1.75 0.11
N ILE A 35 8.70 2.84 0.68
CA ILE A 35 7.89 3.95 1.19
C ILE A 35 8.47 5.24 0.63
N ASP A 36 7.66 5.92 -0.16
CA ASP A 36 7.94 7.23 -0.75
C ASP A 36 7.08 8.27 -0.02
N ILE A 37 7.73 9.15 0.74
CA ILE A 37 7.05 10.19 1.52
C ILE A 37 6.61 11.35 0.63
N ASP A 38 7.39 11.69 -0.40
CA ASP A 38 7.13 12.79 -1.33
C ASP A 38 5.89 12.48 -2.17
N ALA A 39 5.79 11.25 -2.67
CA ALA A 39 4.62 10.77 -3.41
C ALA A 39 3.50 10.22 -2.50
N GLN A 40 3.73 10.13 -1.18
CA GLN A 40 2.82 9.49 -0.23
C GLN A 40 2.42 8.07 -0.64
N LYS A 41 3.37 7.32 -1.19
CA LYS A 41 3.17 6.01 -1.83
C LYS A 41 3.89 4.92 -1.04
N VAL A 42 3.21 3.80 -0.85
CA VAL A 42 3.71 2.63 -0.15
C VAL A 42 3.56 1.43 -1.07
N THR A 43 4.66 0.84 -1.47
CA THR A 43 4.69 -0.36 -2.30
C THR A 43 5.02 -1.55 -1.42
N VAL A 44 4.19 -2.58 -1.41
CA VAL A 44 4.41 -3.80 -0.63
C VAL A 44 4.47 -4.97 -1.59
N LYS A 45 5.45 -5.84 -1.46
CA LYS A 45 5.60 -7.06 -2.25
C LYS A 45 5.69 -8.25 -1.32
N GLY A 46 4.92 -9.28 -1.61
CA GLY A 46 4.99 -10.54 -0.90
C GLY A 46 3.77 -11.42 -1.12
N ASN A 47 3.68 -12.52 -0.38
CA ASN A 47 2.57 -13.46 -0.47
C ASN A 47 1.44 -13.08 0.51
N VAL A 48 0.97 -11.83 0.42
CA VAL A 48 -0.08 -11.26 1.27
C VAL A 48 -1.15 -10.60 0.40
N SER A 49 -2.42 -10.69 0.82
CA SER A 49 -3.54 -10.10 0.09
C SER A 49 -3.62 -8.59 0.27
N ARG A 50 -4.00 -7.86 -0.78
CA ARG A 50 -4.16 -6.38 -0.76
C ARG A 50 -5.02 -5.88 0.40
N ASP A 51 -6.09 -6.59 0.77
CA ASP A 51 -6.99 -6.22 1.87
C ASP A 51 -6.30 -6.29 3.23
N VAL A 52 -5.49 -7.33 3.43
CA VAL A 52 -4.71 -7.52 4.66
C VAL A 52 -3.67 -6.41 4.80
N VAL A 53 -2.99 -6.04 3.72
CA VAL A 53 -2.05 -4.92 3.70
C VAL A 53 -2.79 -3.61 4.01
N PHE A 54 -3.90 -3.35 3.34
CA PHE A 54 -4.72 -2.15 3.54
C PHE A 54 -5.22 -2.02 4.99
N GLN A 55 -5.78 -3.09 5.57
CA GLN A 55 -6.21 -3.09 6.96
C GLN A 55 -5.04 -2.87 7.92
N THR A 56 -3.89 -3.48 7.65
CA THR A 56 -2.69 -3.34 8.48
C THR A 56 -2.19 -1.90 8.51
N VAL A 57 -2.15 -1.24 7.35
CA VAL A 57 -1.77 0.18 7.26
C VAL A 57 -2.84 1.08 7.89
N SER A 58 -4.13 0.78 7.69
CA SER A 58 -5.24 1.54 8.27
C SER A 58 -5.24 1.54 9.81
N LYS A 59 -4.71 0.48 10.46
CA LYS A 59 -4.49 0.43 11.92
C LYS A 59 -3.57 1.52 12.45
N THR A 60 -2.77 2.16 11.59
CA THR A 60 -1.93 3.31 11.98
C THR A 60 -2.71 4.61 12.15
N GLY A 61 -4.03 4.60 11.88
CA GLY A 61 -4.90 5.77 11.98
C GLY A 61 -4.69 6.79 10.86
N LYS A 62 -4.00 6.41 9.79
CA LYS A 62 -3.71 7.27 8.63
C LYS A 62 -4.75 7.06 7.55
N LYS A 63 -5.01 8.11 6.76
CA LYS A 63 -5.81 7.97 5.55
C LYS A 63 -5.04 7.10 4.56
N THR A 64 -5.65 5.97 4.18
CA THR A 64 -5.07 5.00 3.25
C THR A 64 -6.05 4.75 2.12
N ALA A 65 -5.55 4.72 0.89
CA ALA A 65 -6.30 4.40 -0.32
C ALA A 65 -5.46 3.44 -1.19
N TYR A 66 -6.12 2.70 -2.08
CA TYR A 66 -5.39 1.97 -3.11
C TYR A 66 -4.84 2.95 -4.14
N TRP A 67 -3.63 2.69 -4.62
CA TRP A 67 -3.06 3.45 -5.72
C TRP A 67 -3.69 2.98 -7.04
N GLU A 68 -4.03 3.91 -7.93
CA GLU A 68 -4.84 3.63 -9.12
C GLU A 68 -4.15 2.68 -10.13
N ASP A 69 -2.81 2.58 -10.09
CA ASP A 69 -2.02 1.57 -10.84
C ASP A 69 -1.98 0.17 -10.20
N ASP A 70 -2.53 -0.03 -9.00
CA ASP A 70 -2.72 -1.35 -8.39
C ASP A 70 -3.94 -2.06 -9.01
N ALA A 71 -3.93 -2.23 -10.33
CA ALA A 71 -4.92 -3.03 -11.01
C ALA A 71 -4.69 -4.50 -10.64
N PRO A 72 -5.60 -5.18 -9.90
CA PRO A 72 -5.56 -6.62 -9.89
C PRO A 72 -5.85 -7.04 -11.33
N ALA A 73 -5.07 -7.96 -11.89
CA ALA A 73 -5.34 -8.53 -13.20
C ALA A 73 -6.63 -9.38 -13.14
N ALA A 74 -7.79 -8.73 -13.03
CA ALA A 74 -9.13 -9.26 -13.26
C ALA A 74 -10.13 -8.07 -13.26
N SER A 75 -10.75 -7.86 -14.43
CA SER A 75 -11.91 -6.99 -14.73
C SER A 75 -11.71 -5.46 -14.82
N ALA A 76 -11.71 -5.02 -16.07
CA ALA A 76 -11.85 -3.66 -16.61
C ALA A 76 -12.84 -2.71 -15.91
N GLN A 77 -12.58 -1.40 -16.02
CA GLN A 77 -13.56 -0.45 -16.57
C GLN A 77 -12.88 0.81 -17.12
N THR A 78 -13.01 0.94 -18.44
CA THR A 78 -12.84 2.10 -19.31
C THR A 78 -13.40 3.39 -18.72
N VAL A 79 -12.63 4.48 -18.75
CA VAL A 79 -13.16 5.77 -19.24
C VAL A 79 -12.12 6.41 -20.16
N ALA A 80 -12.49 6.49 -21.43
CA ALA A 80 -11.80 7.19 -22.49
C ALA A 80 -12.30 8.64 -22.56
N ALA A 81 -11.44 9.51 -23.08
CA ALA A 81 -11.72 10.74 -23.84
C ALA A 81 -12.52 11.90 -23.19
N ASP A 82 -11.88 13.07 -23.13
CA ASP A 82 -12.19 14.23 -24.00
C ASP A 82 -10.88 14.98 -24.31
#